data_AF-A0A7Z6XZ53-F1
#
_entry.id   AF-A0A7Z6XZ53-F1
#
_cell.length_a   1.000
_cell.length_b   1.000
_cell.length_c   1.000
_cell.angle_alpha   90.00
_cell.angle_beta   90.00
_cell.angle_gamma   90.00
#
_symmetry.space_group_name_H-M   'P 1'
#
loop_
_entity.id
_entity.type
_entity.pdbx_description
1 polymer ?
#
loop_
_entity_poly.entity_id
_entity_poly.type
_entity_poly.pdbx_seq_one_letter_code
_entity_poly.pdbx_strand_id
1 'polypeptide(L)' 'MLGLSITGRVPKFVKNFMVGQPDIQSAIRAYVTAVKDVSFPAIEHGFSA' A
#
# COMPACT_ATOMS: atom_id res chain seq x y z
N MET A 1 -0.88 0.46 -3.88
CA MET A 1 -1.60 1.75 -3.92
C MET A 1 -3.11 1.53 -3.87
N LEU A 2 -3.81 1.32 -5.00
CA LEU A 2 -5.29 1.28 -5.01
C LEU A 2 -5.92 -0.08 -5.41
N GLY A 3 -5.09 -1.10 -5.68
CA GLY A 3 -5.60 -2.45 -5.94
C GLY A 3 -6.32 -2.66 -7.28
N LEU A 4 -6.10 -1.79 -8.28
CA LEU A 4 -6.72 -1.88 -9.61
C LEU A 4 -6.14 -3.00 -10.51
N SER A 5 -5.53 -4.03 -9.91
CA SER A 5 -4.89 -5.12 -10.66
C SER A 5 -5.94 -6.09 -11.22
N ILE A 6 -6.06 -6.12 -12.55
CA ILE A 6 -7.02 -6.96 -13.30
C ILE A 6 -6.73 -8.46 -13.10
N THR A 7 -5.50 -8.83 -12.74
CA THR A 7 -5.05 -10.23 -12.64
C THR A 7 -5.06 -10.80 -11.21
N GLY A 8 -5.61 -10.09 -10.22
CA GLY A 8 -5.79 -10.58 -8.84
C GLY A 8 -4.51 -10.81 -8.02
N ARG A 9 -3.34 -10.91 -8.67
CA ARG A 9 -2.04 -11.09 -8.01
C ARG A 9 -1.41 -9.74 -7.72
N VAL A 10 -1.42 -9.38 -6.43
CA VAL A 10 -0.72 -8.19 -5.94
C VAL A 10 0.75 -8.56 -5.67
N PRO A 11 1.74 -7.82 -6.22
CA PRO A 11 3.15 -8.08 -5.93
C PRO A 11 3.47 -7.92 -4.44
N LYS A 12 4.42 -8.71 -3.92
CA LYS A 12 4.74 -8.75 -2.47
C LYS A 12 5.13 -7.41 -1.87
N PHE A 13 5.70 -6.49 -2.66
CA PHE A 13 6.09 -5.15 -2.22
C PHE A 13 4.94 -4.12 -2.27
N VAL A 14 3.75 -4.52 -2.70
CA VAL A 14 2.60 -3.62 -2.88
C VAL A 14 1.58 -3.82 -1.77
N LYS A 15 1.26 -2.73 -1.07
CA LYS A 15 0.12 -2.65 -0.15
C LYS A 15 -1.08 -1.98 -0.82
N ASN A 16 -2.28 -2.51 -0.60
CA ASN A 16 -3.53 -1.86 -1.02
C ASN A 16 -4.02 -0.90 0.08
N PHE A 17 -3.81 0.40 -0.12
CA PHE A 17 -4.22 1.45 0.82
C PHE A 17 -5.70 1.83 0.70
N MET A 18 -6.41 1.29 -0.28
CA MET A 18 -7.86 1.49 -0.43
C MET A 18 -8.67 0.65 0.57
N VAL A 19 -8.09 -0.43 1.09
CA VAL A 19 -8.78 -1.31 2.05
C VAL A 19 -9.07 -0.53 3.34
N GLY A 20 -10.36 -0.46 3.71
CA GLY A 20 -10.80 0.26 4.90
C GLY A 20 -10.87 1.78 4.76
N GLN A 21 -10.67 2.33 3.56
CA GLN A 21 -10.80 3.77 3.31
C GLN A 21 -12.13 4.10 2.61
N PRO A 22 -12.76 5.24 2.92
CA PRO A 22 -14.06 5.61 2.36
C PRO A 22 -13.94 6.10 0.90
N ASP A 23 -12.76 6.58 0.49
CA ASP A 23 -12.53 7.18 -0.82
C ASP A 23 -11.05 7.18 -1.22
N ILE A 24 -10.79 7.55 -2.49
CA ILE A 24 -9.44 7.54 -3.07
C ILE A 24 -8.53 8.56 -2.39
N GLN A 25 -9.03 9.74 -2.01
CA GLN A 25 -8.19 10.74 -1.36
C GLN A 25 -7.70 10.25 -0.01
N SER A 26 -8.56 9.57 0.75
CA SER A 26 -8.17 8.96 2.03
C SER A 26 -7.15 7.84 1.85
N ALA A 27 -7.27 7.02 0.81
CA ALA A 27 -6.26 6.02 0.47
C ALA A 27 -4.89 6.62 0.12
N ILE A 28 -4.87 7.73 -0.63
CA ILE A 28 -3.62 8.45 -0.94
C ILE A 28 -3.01 9.05 0.33
N ARG A 29 -3.82 9.65 1.21
CA ARG A 29 -3.36 10.19 2.50
C ARG A 29 -2.77 9.09 3.38
N ALA A 30 -3.42 7.93 3.46
CA ALA A 30 -2.93 6.78 4.22
C ALA A 30 -1.57 6.29 3.71
N TYR A 31 -1.35 6.26 2.39
CA TYR A 31 -0.04 5.97 1.80
C TYR A 31 1.01 7.01 2.22
N VAL A 32 0.71 8.30 2.08
CA VAL A 32 1.63 9.38 2.42
C VAL A 32 2.02 9.33 3.90
N THR A 33 1.07 9.07 4.80
CA THR A 33 1.33 8.92 6.24
C THR A 33 2.24 7.73 6.50
N ALA A 34 1.95 6.55 5.93
CA ALA A 34 2.75 5.35 6.17
C ALA A 34 4.19 5.46 5.66
N VAL A 35 4.42 6.16 4.55
CA VAL A 35 5.78 6.44 4.05
C VAL A 35 6.52 7.41 4.96
N LYS A 36 5.86 8.48 5.40
CA LYS A 36 6.48 9.49 6.28
C LYS A 36 6.79 8.94 7.68
N ASP A 37 5.97 8.03 8.17
CA ASP A 37 6.14 7.34 9.45
C ASP A 37 7.08 6.12 9.35
N VAL A 38 7.60 5.80 8.16
CA VAL A 38 8.49 4.66 7.91
C VAL A 38 7.84 3.30 8.20
N SER A 39 6.53 3.27 8.45
CA SER A 39 5.73 2.05 8.60
C SER A 39 5.41 1.37 7.27
N PHE A 40 5.68 2.04 6.14
CA PHE A 40 5.70 1.44 4.81
C PHE A 40 6.96 1.89 4.03
N PRO A 41 7.69 0.98 3.36
CA PRO A 41 7.46 -0.47 3.28
C PRO A 41 7.79 -1.18 4.61
N ALA A 42 6.87 -2.03 5.08
CA ALA A 42 7.12 -2.89 6.22
C ALA A 42 8.12 -4.01 5.85
N ILE A 43 8.68 -4.72 6.84
CA ILE A 43 9.63 -5.82 6.63
C ILE A 43 9.09 -6.88 5.66
N GLU A 44 7.78 -7.13 5.70
CA GLU A 44 7.04 -8.01 4.78
C GLU A 44 7.00 -7.55 3.31
N HIS A 45 7.29 -6.27 3.06
CA HIS A 45 7.37 -5.65 1.72
C HIS A 45 8.81 -5.35 1.29
N GLY A 46 9.79 -5.62 2.15
CA GLY A 46 11.21 -5.49 1.83
C GLY A 46 11.73 -6.72 1.07
N PHE A 47 12.55 -6.48 0.05
CA PHE A 47 13.38 -7.55 -0.52
C PHE A 47 14.64 -7.65 0.33
N SER A 48 14.84 -8.79 1.00
CA SER A 48 16.15 -9.13 1.54
C SER A 48 17.01 -9.65 0.39
N ALA A 49 18.20 -9.07 0.21
CA ALA A 49 19.22 -9.57 -0.71
C ALA A 49 19.79 -10.91 -0.22
#